data_AF-A0AAA9Z8N8-F1
#
_entry.id   AF-A0AAA9Z8N8-F1
#
_cell.length_a   1.000
_cell.length_b   1.000
_cell.length_c   1.000
_cell.angle_alpha   90.00
_cell.angle_beta   90.00
_cell.angle_gamma   90.00
#
_symmetry.space_group_name_H-M   'P 1'
#
loop_
_entity.id
_entity.type
_entity.pdbx_description
1 polymer ?
#
loop_
_entity_poly.entity_id
_entity_poly.type
_entity_poly.pdbx_seq_one_letter_code
_entity_poly.pdbx_strand_id
1 'polypeptide(L)'
;MKYQLLTTLVAITFCLSLAAEDWQSPQLKTFSSSQHLLPNETAQRCVSNGYPDELACRKLINCILVQFHAFDELTGIKDHVITNFFDPSGAPSDYVSRTQECLRSTVPNHCQGQPFERAYRSFQCYYRNYGSLLTDTVRFIPYEQVDRIQHLKECFSIANTSCKAIKDFSEGHGFNVEEISDPLYVLAVRTGFYDHAHGPYTDRLYTQFGSPNLLSEATRQCITRVSQQYSTEPILVTQLFFQCVEEDISTEALFTETARQILAATNSYCNVCEPVSPVTSTTEMMTTTTSATVTSTTGMPSTTTTTVTSTTTTTATPITTTTTTAMPTTTTTTVTPTTTTTTTKSPYPYPSM
;
A
#
# COMPACT_ATOMS: atom_id res chain seq x y z
N MET A 1 -3.33 -53.72 12.78
CA MET A 1 -3.22 -52.33 13.29
C MET A 1 -1.98 -51.56 12.82
N LYS A 2 -0.81 -52.18 12.58
CA LYS A 2 0.41 -51.42 12.19
C LYS A 2 0.38 -50.79 10.78
N TYR A 3 -0.33 -51.39 9.82
CA TYR A 3 -0.38 -50.89 8.43
C TYR A 3 -1.24 -49.63 8.25
N GLN A 4 -2.36 -49.51 8.98
CA GLN A 4 -3.23 -48.34 8.85
C GLN A 4 -2.61 -47.06 9.42
N LEU A 5 -1.81 -47.18 10.49
CA LEU A 5 -1.09 -46.04 11.06
C LEU A 5 0.02 -45.52 10.13
N LEU A 6 0.64 -46.42 9.35
CA LEU A 6 1.69 -46.06 8.40
C LEU A 6 1.10 -45.37 7.17
N THR A 7 -0.05 -45.82 6.68
CA THR A 7 -0.74 -45.19 5.54
C THR A 7 -1.28 -43.80 5.87
N THR A 8 -1.79 -43.58 7.10
CA THR A 8 -2.24 -42.24 7.51
C THR A 8 -1.07 -41.28 7.70
N LEU A 9 0.05 -41.75 8.27
CA LEU A 9 1.25 -40.90 8.41
C LEU A 9 1.80 -40.47 7.05
N VAL A 10 1.95 -41.38 6.09
CA VAL A 10 2.45 -41.06 4.75
C VAL A 10 1.51 -40.11 4.01
N ALA A 11 0.19 -40.29 4.11
CA ALA A 11 -0.77 -39.37 3.50
C ALA A 11 -0.72 -37.97 4.12
N ILE A 12 -0.58 -37.86 5.45
CA ILE A 12 -0.44 -36.58 6.14
C ILE A 12 0.88 -35.90 5.77
N THR A 13 2.00 -36.65 5.72
CA THR A 13 3.29 -36.08 5.33
C THR A 13 3.28 -35.62 3.87
N PHE A 14 2.65 -36.37 2.96
CA PHE A 14 2.55 -36.00 1.55
C PHE A 14 1.64 -34.77 1.32
N CYS A 15 0.51 -34.67 2.04
CA CYS A 15 -0.35 -33.48 2.03
C CYS A 15 0.34 -32.24 2.60
N LEU A 16 1.14 -32.38 3.66
CA LEU A 16 1.89 -31.26 4.23
C LEU A 16 3.00 -30.76 3.29
N SER A 17 3.65 -31.64 2.53
CA SER A 17 4.66 -31.23 1.53
C SER A 17 4.04 -30.58 0.29
N LEU A 18 2.90 -31.05 -0.20
CA LEU A 18 2.20 -30.42 -1.33
C LEU A 18 1.56 -29.06 -0.96
N ALA A 19 1.14 -28.88 0.30
CA ALA A 19 0.64 -27.58 0.77
C ALA A 19 1.77 -26.57 1.05
N ALA A 20 3.00 -27.03 1.26
CA ALA A 20 4.14 -26.15 1.56
C ALA A 20 4.80 -25.57 0.30
N GLU A 21 4.73 -26.25 -0.86
CA GLU A 21 5.31 -25.75 -2.11
C GLU A 21 4.52 -24.59 -2.75
N ASP A 22 3.24 -24.42 -2.38
CA ASP A 22 2.37 -23.37 -2.95
C ASP A 22 2.40 -22.05 -2.16
N TRP A 23 3.17 -21.98 -1.06
CA TRP A 23 3.27 -20.77 -0.21
C TRP A 23 4.61 -20.03 -0.37
N GLN A 24 5.16 -19.97 -1.59
CA GLN A 24 6.06 -18.88 -1.91
C GLN A 24 5.21 -17.68 -2.31
N SER A 25 5.22 -16.62 -1.50
CA SER A 25 4.56 -15.35 -1.87
C SER A 25 5.04 -14.97 -3.27
N PRO A 26 4.15 -14.93 -4.29
CA PRO A 26 4.53 -14.88 -5.70
C PRO A 26 5.29 -13.61 -6.08
N GLN A 27 5.34 -12.65 -5.16
CA GLN A 27 5.99 -11.36 -5.32
C GLN A 27 7.40 -11.30 -4.76
N LEU A 28 7.98 -12.41 -4.32
CA LEU A 28 9.39 -12.45 -3.91
C LEU A 28 10.25 -12.90 -5.09
N LYS A 29 11.05 -11.98 -5.65
CA LYS A 29 11.90 -12.23 -6.84
C LYS A 29 13.29 -11.65 -6.68
N THR A 30 14.29 -12.27 -7.30
CA THR A 30 15.63 -11.69 -7.44
C THR A 30 15.74 -10.94 -8.77
N PHE A 31 16.66 -9.97 -8.86
CA PHE A 31 16.91 -9.29 -10.14
C PHE A 31 17.37 -10.25 -11.22
N SER A 32 18.25 -11.21 -10.88
CA SER A 32 18.75 -12.24 -11.78
C SER A 32 17.64 -13.16 -12.29
N SER A 33 16.65 -13.48 -11.45
CA SER A 33 15.51 -14.30 -11.85
C SER A 33 14.66 -13.65 -12.94
N SER A 34 14.75 -12.34 -13.19
CA SER A 34 14.01 -11.67 -14.27
C SER A 34 14.78 -11.57 -15.59
N GLN A 35 16.02 -12.05 -15.64
CA GLN A 35 16.88 -11.95 -16.82
C GLN A 35 16.59 -13.04 -17.88
N HIS A 36 15.85 -14.10 -17.51
CA HIS A 36 15.47 -15.19 -18.43
C HIS A 36 14.44 -14.77 -19.51
N LEU A 37 13.95 -13.52 -19.48
CA LEU A 37 13.02 -12.98 -20.46
C LEU A 37 13.64 -12.77 -21.85
N LEU A 38 14.97 -12.89 -21.97
CA LEU A 38 15.71 -12.92 -23.23
C LEU A 38 16.58 -14.19 -23.32
N PRO A 39 17.06 -14.56 -24.51
CA PRO A 39 18.06 -15.62 -24.65
C PRO A 39 19.23 -15.38 -23.70
N ASN A 40 19.61 -16.42 -22.96
CA ASN A 40 20.57 -16.34 -21.85
C ASN A 40 21.88 -15.63 -22.26
N GLU A 41 22.41 -15.94 -23.45
CA GLU A 41 23.63 -15.31 -23.99
C GLU A 41 23.50 -13.78 -24.13
N THR A 42 22.33 -13.29 -24.54
CA THR A 42 22.08 -11.85 -24.70
C THR A 42 21.99 -11.16 -23.33
N ALA A 43 21.29 -11.79 -22.38
CA ALA A 43 21.19 -11.27 -21.02
C ALA A 43 22.56 -11.22 -20.32
N GLN A 44 23.34 -12.31 -20.40
CA GLN A 44 24.69 -12.38 -19.87
C GLN A 44 25.62 -11.34 -20.48
N ARG A 45 25.54 -11.11 -21.80
CA ARG A 45 26.31 -10.05 -22.47
C ARG A 45 25.96 -8.67 -21.94
N CYS A 46 24.66 -8.38 -21.77
CA CYS A 46 24.22 -7.11 -21.20
C CYS A 46 24.76 -6.92 -19.78
N VAL A 47 24.64 -7.94 -18.92
CA VAL A 47 25.12 -7.88 -17.53
C VAL A 47 26.63 -7.69 -17.47
N SER A 48 27.39 -8.51 -18.21
CA SER A 48 28.86 -8.50 -18.19
C SER A 48 29.46 -7.17 -18.67
N ASN A 49 28.76 -6.49 -19.58
CA ASN A 49 29.17 -5.20 -20.13
C ASN A 49 28.55 -3.99 -19.41
N GLY A 50 27.90 -4.20 -18.25
CA GLY A 50 27.33 -3.11 -17.46
C GLY A 50 26.10 -2.45 -18.08
N TYR A 51 25.27 -3.25 -18.76
CA TYR A 51 24.06 -2.85 -19.47
C TYR A 51 24.33 -1.74 -20.50
N PRO A 52 25.09 -2.02 -21.59
CA PRO A 52 25.43 -1.03 -22.59
C PRO A 52 24.20 -0.51 -23.35
N ASP A 53 24.35 0.64 -24.01
CA ASP A 53 23.28 1.32 -24.72
C ASP A 53 22.95 0.68 -26.09
N GLU A 54 22.47 -0.57 -26.04
CA GLU A 54 22.09 -1.38 -27.19
C GLU A 54 20.61 -1.73 -27.12
N LEU A 55 19.93 -1.85 -28.28
CA LEU A 55 18.50 -2.18 -28.33
C LEU A 55 18.15 -3.44 -27.52
N ALA A 56 19.00 -4.47 -27.56
CA ALA A 56 18.81 -5.71 -26.81
C ALA A 56 18.83 -5.48 -25.28
N CYS A 57 19.78 -4.69 -24.79
CA CYS A 57 19.91 -4.38 -23.36
C CYS A 57 18.84 -3.38 -22.91
N ARG A 58 18.45 -2.40 -23.75
CA ARG A 58 17.30 -1.53 -23.48
C ARG A 58 16.02 -2.34 -23.30
N LYS A 59 15.78 -3.30 -24.21
CA LYS A 59 14.63 -4.21 -24.14
C LYS A 59 14.67 -5.06 -22.87
N LEU A 60 15.83 -5.64 -22.52
CA LEU A 60 15.99 -6.41 -21.28
C LEU A 60 15.60 -5.59 -20.05
N ILE A 61 16.17 -4.38 -19.93
CA ILE A 61 15.89 -3.49 -18.79
C ILE A 61 14.42 -3.10 -18.74
N ASN A 62 13.80 -2.75 -19.87
CA ASN A 62 12.38 -2.47 -19.90
C ASN A 62 11.54 -3.66 -19.42
N CYS A 63 11.82 -4.87 -19.91
CA CYS A 63 11.11 -6.07 -19.48
C CYS A 63 11.27 -6.32 -17.96
N ILE A 64 12.47 -6.17 -17.42
CA ILE A 64 12.73 -6.33 -15.98
C ILE A 64 11.93 -5.29 -15.18
N LEU A 65 12.01 -4.01 -15.55
CA LEU A 65 11.33 -2.94 -14.81
C LEU A 65 9.81 -3.04 -14.88
N VAL A 66 9.25 -3.46 -16.02
CA VAL A 66 7.82 -3.71 -16.17
C VAL A 66 7.40 -4.92 -15.34
N GLN A 67 8.16 -6.01 -15.33
CA GLN A 67 7.88 -7.18 -14.51
C GLN A 67 7.94 -6.88 -13.00
N PHE A 68 8.78 -5.94 -12.60
CA PHE A 68 8.85 -5.46 -11.23
C PHE A 68 7.81 -4.40 -10.90
N HIS A 69 6.98 -4.00 -11.86
CA HIS A 69 6.08 -2.85 -11.77
C HIS A 69 6.78 -1.55 -11.33
N ALA A 70 8.10 -1.47 -11.56
CA ALA A 70 8.96 -0.36 -11.21
C ALA A 70 8.94 0.73 -12.29
N PHE A 71 8.39 0.45 -13.47
CA PHE A 71 8.29 1.41 -14.57
C PHE A 71 6.92 1.29 -15.26
N ASP A 72 6.33 2.43 -15.58
CA ASP A 72 5.15 2.56 -16.41
C ASP A 72 5.37 3.66 -17.45
N GLU A 73 4.83 3.50 -18.65
CA GLU A 73 5.09 4.48 -19.72
C GLU A 73 4.39 5.81 -19.47
N LEU A 74 3.25 5.85 -18.77
CA LEU A 74 2.55 7.09 -18.49
C LEU A 74 3.21 7.87 -17.35
N THR A 75 3.58 7.18 -16.28
CA THR A 75 4.05 7.78 -15.03
C THR A 75 5.57 7.77 -14.86
N GLY A 76 6.28 6.91 -15.60
CA GLY A 76 7.73 6.77 -15.54
C GLY A 76 8.19 5.75 -14.49
N ILE A 77 9.41 5.95 -13.98
CA ILE A 77 10.00 5.10 -12.95
C ILE A 77 9.35 5.36 -11.58
N LYS A 78 9.13 4.29 -10.82
CA LYS A 78 8.62 4.34 -9.44
C LYS A 78 9.76 4.14 -8.46
N ASP A 79 10.21 5.24 -7.86
CA ASP A 79 11.35 5.26 -6.94
C ASP A 79 11.22 4.24 -5.79
N HIS A 80 10.05 4.17 -5.16
CA HIS A 80 9.77 3.27 -4.04
C HIS A 80 9.82 1.78 -4.40
N VAL A 81 9.90 1.43 -5.69
CA VAL A 81 10.01 0.04 -6.16
C VAL A 81 11.43 -0.28 -6.60
N ILE A 82 12.00 0.55 -7.49
CA ILE A 82 13.31 0.28 -8.07
C ILE A 82 14.43 0.30 -7.04
N THR A 83 14.30 1.13 -6.01
CA THR A 83 15.32 1.30 -4.96
C THR A 83 15.51 0.05 -4.09
N ASN A 84 14.52 -0.84 -4.02
CA ASN A 84 14.65 -2.13 -3.32
C ASN A 84 15.71 -3.03 -3.92
N PHE A 85 16.10 -2.81 -5.18
CA PHE A 85 17.11 -3.60 -5.88
C PHE A 85 18.52 -3.02 -5.74
N PHE A 86 18.71 -1.98 -4.92
CA PHE A 86 20.00 -1.33 -4.74
C PHE A 86 20.39 -1.27 -3.26
N ASP A 87 21.68 -1.45 -2.99
CA ASP A 87 22.29 -1.16 -1.69
C ASP A 87 23.06 0.17 -1.75
N PRO A 88 22.59 1.21 -1.02
CA PRO A 88 23.23 2.52 -1.01
C PRO A 88 24.46 2.58 -0.10
N SER A 89 24.82 1.52 0.64
CA SER A 89 25.88 1.55 1.68
C SER A 89 27.27 1.95 1.16
N GLY A 90 27.53 1.82 -0.14
CA GLY A 90 28.75 2.28 -0.80
C GLY A 90 28.61 3.58 -1.60
N ALA A 91 27.42 4.17 -1.66
CA ALA A 91 27.15 5.37 -2.45
C ALA A 91 27.52 6.66 -1.68
N PRO A 92 27.87 7.75 -2.38
CA PRO A 92 28.02 9.07 -1.77
C PRO A 92 26.73 9.51 -1.05
N SER A 93 26.82 10.32 0.00
CA SER A 93 25.65 10.75 0.79
C SER A 93 24.59 11.52 0.00
N ASP A 94 24.94 12.06 -1.17
CA ASP A 94 24.05 12.79 -2.08
C ASP A 94 23.48 11.91 -3.22
N TYR A 95 23.58 10.57 -3.10
CA TYR A 95 23.13 9.61 -4.11
C TYR A 95 21.69 9.83 -4.58
N VAL A 96 20.78 10.18 -3.67
CA VAL A 96 19.38 10.47 -3.98
C VAL A 96 19.29 11.70 -4.90
N SER A 97 19.87 12.83 -4.48
CA SER A 97 19.85 14.08 -5.24
C SER A 97 20.49 13.91 -6.63
N ARG A 98 21.60 13.17 -6.71
CA ARG A 98 22.27 12.87 -7.98
C ARG A 98 21.43 11.98 -8.90
N THR A 99 20.73 10.99 -8.34
CA THR A 99 19.81 10.14 -9.11
C THR A 99 18.67 10.97 -9.66
N GLN A 100 18.04 11.83 -8.84
CA GLN A 100 16.94 12.71 -9.27
C GLN A 100 17.38 13.70 -10.35
N GLU A 101 18.55 14.31 -10.19
CA GLU A 101 19.10 15.22 -11.20
C GLU A 101 19.40 14.49 -12.52
N CYS A 102 19.91 13.25 -12.45
CA CYS A 102 20.09 12.41 -13.63
C CYS A 102 18.75 12.11 -14.33
N LEU A 103 17.71 11.73 -13.57
CA LEU A 103 16.38 11.45 -14.12
C LEU A 103 15.84 12.68 -14.86
N ARG A 104 15.90 13.85 -14.23
CA ARG A 104 15.41 15.12 -14.78
C ARG A 104 16.17 15.57 -16.04
N SER A 105 17.47 15.31 -16.12
CA SER A 105 18.33 15.80 -17.20
C SER A 105 18.45 14.83 -18.39
N THR A 106 18.29 13.53 -18.16
CA THR A 106 18.60 12.51 -19.18
C THR A 106 17.40 11.72 -19.67
N VAL A 107 16.34 11.56 -18.86
CA VAL A 107 15.18 10.75 -19.23
C VAL A 107 14.19 11.62 -20.02
N PRO A 108 13.85 11.24 -21.26
CA PRO A 108 12.90 12.02 -22.04
C PRO A 108 11.49 11.91 -21.44
N ASN A 109 10.73 13.01 -21.49
CA ASN A 109 9.36 13.05 -20.98
C ASN A 109 8.43 12.07 -21.72
N HIS A 110 8.66 11.86 -23.02
CA HIS A 110 7.88 10.98 -23.89
C HIS A 110 8.79 10.17 -24.81
N CYS A 111 8.30 9.04 -25.30
CA CYS A 111 9.02 8.21 -26.26
C CYS A 111 9.16 8.92 -27.61
N GLN A 112 10.37 9.37 -27.94
CA GLN A 112 10.68 10.07 -29.19
C GLN A 112 10.98 9.09 -30.34
N GLY A 113 10.14 8.07 -30.52
CA GLY A 113 10.35 7.02 -31.53
C GLY A 113 11.51 6.07 -31.24
N GLN A 114 12.05 6.10 -30.02
CA GLN A 114 13.09 5.20 -29.53
C GLN A 114 12.48 4.25 -28.49
N PRO A 115 12.15 3.00 -28.88
CA PRO A 115 11.58 2.03 -27.95
C PRO A 115 12.49 1.81 -26.74
N PHE A 116 11.89 1.67 -25.56
CA PHE A 116 12.57 1.30 -24.30
C PHE A 116 13.58 2.32 -23.75
N GLU A 117 13.84 3.43 -24.46
CA GLU A 117 14.85 4.40 -24.06
C GLU A 117 14.55 5.03 -22.69
N ARG A 118 13.29 5.36 -22.40
CA ARG A 118 12.90 5.96 -21.11
C ARG A 118 13.19 5.04 -19.94
N ALA A 119 12.77 3.78 -20.04
CA ALA A 119 13.02 2.75 -19.03
C ALA A 119 14.54 2.54 -18.84
N TYR A 120 15.27 2.40 -19.94
CA TYR A 120 16.72 2.20 -19.91
C TYR A 120 17.47 3.37 -19.27
N ARG A 121 17.18 4.62 -19.68
CA ARG A 121 17.82 5.80 -19.10
C ARG A 121 17.48 5.99 -17.64
N SER A 122 16.24 5.69 -17.25
CA SER A 122 15.83 5.72 -15.84
C SER A 122 16.65 4.73 -15.02
N PHE A 123 16.75 3.48 -15.47
CA PHE A 123 17.61 2.47 -14.83
C PHE A 123 19.07 2.90 -14.75
N GLN A 124 19.63 3.48 -15.81
CA GLN A 124 21.03 3.94 -15.82
C GLN A 124 21.28 5.04 -14.77
N CYS A 125 20.31 5.90 -14.48
CA CYS A 125 20.44 6.87 -13.40
C CYS A 125 20.58 6.20 -12.03
N TYR A 126 19.77 5.19 -11.74
CA TYR A 126 19.88 4.38 -10.52
C TYR A 126 21.20 3.59 -10.48
N TYR A 127 21.49 2.87 -11.56
CA TYR A 127 22.66 2.00 -11.68
C TYR A 127 24.00 2.75 -11.46
N ARG A 128 24.06 4.02 -11.85
CA ARG A 128 25.28 4.84 -11.73
C ARG A 128 25.40 5.62 -10.43
N ASN A 129 24.27 5.98 -9.80
CA ASN A 129 24.28 6.94 -8.70
C ASN A 129 23.75 6.38 -7.39
N TYR A 130 22.86 5.38 -7.41
CA TYR A 130 22.09 4.99 -6.22
C TYR A 130 22.83 3.98 -5.32
N GLY A 131 23.74 3.19 -5.88
CA GLY A 131 24.50 2.18 -5.14
C GLY A 131 24.75 0.91 -5.94
N SER A 132 25.05 -0.18 -5.24
CA SER A 132 25.30 -1.47 -5.87
C SER A 132 23.99 -2.19 -6.19
N LEU A 133 23.85 -2.68 -7.42
CA LEU A 133 22.70 -3.50 -7.82
C LEU A 133 22.77 -4.86 -7.12
N LEU A 134 21.67 -5.25 -6.47
CA LEU A 134 21.52 -6.52 -5.78
C LEU A 134 20.94 -7.55 -6.75
N THR A 135 21.80 -8.40 -7.31
CA THR A 135 21.40 -9.36 -8.36
C THR A 135 20.61 -10.54 -7.79
N ASP A 136 21.09 -11.10 -6.69
CA ASP A 136 20.60 -12.40 -6.17
C ASP A 136 19.91 -12.28 -4.80
N THR A 137 19.66 -11.04 -4.35
CA THR A 137 18.85 -10.79 -3.16
C THR A 137 17.37 -10.82 -3.53
N VAL A 138 16.58 -11.60 -2.79
CA VAL A 138 15.14 -11.69 -2.95
C VAL A 138 14.49 -10.38 -2.49
N ARG A 139 13.66 -9.79 -3.34
CA ARG A 139 12.96 -8.52 -3.09
C ARG A 139 11.47 -8.67 -3.39
N PHE A 140 10.68 -7.89 -2.66
CA PHE A 140 9.25 -7.82 -2.87
C PHE A 140 8.91 -7.00 -4.12
N ILE A 141 7.97 -7.50 -4.90
CA ILE A 141 7.41 -6.88 -6.10
C ILE A 141 5.98 -6.42 -5.77
N PRO A 142 5.64 -5.15 -6.00
CA PRO A 142 4.30 -4.67 -5.66
C PRO A 142 3.25 -5.28 -6.59
N TYR A 143 2.07 -5.55 -6.03
CA TYR A 143 0.91 -6.00 -6.77
C TYR A 143 0.29 -4.84 -7.56
N GLU A 144 -0.23 -5.12 -8.76
CA GLU A 144 -1.09 -4.19 -9.47
C GLU A 144 -2.47 -4.09 -8.82
N GLN A 145 -3.18 -2.98 -9.06
CA GLN A 145 -4.50 -2.75 -8.44
C GLN A 145 -5.50 -3.89 -8.72
N VAL A 146 -5.50 -4.40 -9.95
CA VAL A 146 -6.39 -5.51 -10.35
C VAL A 146 -6.09 -6.78 -9.57
N ASP A 147 -4.81 -7.05 -9.33
CA ASP A 147 -4.37 -8.21 -8.54
C ASP A 147 -4.72 -8.02 -7.06
N ARG A 148 -4.60 -6.80 -6.52
CA ARG A 148 -5.01 -6.52 -5.13
C ARG A 148 -6.49 -6.78 -4.90
N ILE A 149 -7.33 -6.33 -5.84
CA ILE A 149 -8.77 -6.59 -5.79
C ILE A 149 -9.04 -8.09 -5.88
N GLN A 150 -8.38 -8.80 -6.80
CA GLN A 150 -8.56 -10.24 -6.95
C GLN A 150 -8.12 -11.01 -5.69
N HIS A 151 -6.98 -10.67 -5.10
CA HIS A 151 -6.54 -11.25 -3.84
C HIS A 151 -7.54 -10.98 -2.72
N LEU A 152 -8.10 -9.77 -2.62
CA LEU A 152 -9.09 -9.48 -1.59
C LEU A 152 -10.41 -10.25 -1.81
N LYS A 153 -10.85 -10.48 -3.06
CA LYS A 153 -11.98 -11.38 -3.35
C LYS A 153 -11.74 -12.78 -2.81
N GLU A 154 -10.53 -13.32 -3.02
CA GLU A 154 -10.14 -14.62 -2.46
C GLU A 154 -10.08 -14.60 -0.94
N CYS A 155 -9.56 -13.52 -0.34
CA CYS A 155 -9.50 -13.38 1.11
C CYS A 155 -10.89 -13.35 1.73
N PHE A 156 -11.87 -12.67 1.12
CA PHE A 156 -13.26 -12.74 1.56
C PHE A 156 -13.83 -14.15 1.50
N SER A 157 -13.51 -14.92 0.45
CA SER A 157 -13.93 -16.32 0.34
C SER A 157 -13.26 -17.20 1.41
N ILE A 158 -11.97 -17.02 1.67
CA ILE A 158 -11.21 -17.80 2.65
C ILE A 158 -11.68 -17.50 4.07
N ALA A 159 -11.89 -16.21 4.38
CA ALA A 159 -12.40 -15.74 5.66
C ALA A 159 -13.91 -16.00 5.84
N ASN A 160 -14.58 -16.60 4.84
CA ASN A 160 -16.03 -16.83 4.83
C ASN A 160 -16.82 -15.55 5.17
N THR A 161 -16.41 -14.42 4.59
CA THR A 161 -17.01 -13.11 4.84
C THR A 161 -18.47 -13.10 4.41
N SER A 162 -19.35 -12.77 5.36
CA SER A 162 -20.79 -12.80 5.13
C SER A 162 -21.23 -11.77 4.09
N CYS A 163 -22.32 -12.06 3.37
CA CYS A 163 -22.86 -11.12 2.38
C CYS A 163 -23.40 -9.83 3.00
N LYS A 164 -23.80 -9.88 4.28
CA LYS A 164 -24.09 -8.67 5.06
C LYS A 164 -22.84 -7.80 5.16
N ALA A 165 -21.72 -8.35 5.63
CA ALA A 165 -20.46 -7.61 5.72
C ALA A 165 -19.97 -7.10 4.35
N ILE A 166 -20.09 -7.90 3.29
CA ILE A 166 -19.77 -7.43 1.92
C ILE A 166 -20.64 -6.22 1.53
N LYS A 167 -21.93 -6.23 1.84
CA LYS A 167 -22.80 -5.08 1.61
C LYS A 167 -22.37 -3.87 2.44
N ASP A 168 -22.09 -4.06 3.72
CA ASP A 168 -21.66 -3.00 4.64
C ASP A 168 -20.31 -2.40 4.20
N PHE A 169 -19.35 -3.21 3.72
CA PHE A 169 -18.11 -2.72 3.11
C PHE A 169 -18.37 -1.89 1.85
N SER A 170 -19.30 -2.29 0.97
CA SER A 170 -19.59 -1.57 -0.28
C SER A 170 -20.14 -0.15 -0.05
N GLU A 171 -20.76 0.05 1.11
CA GLU A 171 -21.32 1.32 1.60
C GLU A 171 -20.32 2.12 2.44
N GLY A 172 -19.16 1.56 2.78
CA GLY A 172 -18.15 2.20 3.63
C GLY A 172 -18.47 2.13 5.14
N HIS A 173 -19.33 1.21 5.57
CA HIS A 173 -19.75 1.09 6.97
C HIS A 173 -19.08 -0.09 7.71
N GLY A 174 -18.53 -1.07 6.98
CA GLY A 174 -17.97 -2.29 7.57
C GLY A 174 -16.52 -2.21 8.05
N PHE A 175 -15.86 -1.04 7.94
CA PHE A 175 -14.44 -0.88 8.30
C PHE A 175 -14.22 -0.77 9.82
N ASN A 176 -14.63 -1.81 10.54
CA ASN A 176 -14.53 -1.94 11.99
C ASN A 176 -13.90 -3.29 12.36
N VAL A 177 -13.46 -3.42 13.61
CA VAL A 177 -12.72 -4.60 14.07
C VAL A 177 -13.54 -5.90 13.96
N GLU A 178 -14.85 -5.84 14.17
CA GLU A 178 -15.70 -7.03 14.16
C GLU A 178 -15.81 -7.62 12.75
N GLU A 179 -16.05 -6.79 11.74
CA GLU A 179 -16.30 -7.28 10.38
C GLU A 179 -15.01 -7.50 9.57
N ILE A 180 -13.96 -6.73 9.82
CA ILE A 180 -12.76 -6.74 8.97
C ILE A 180 -11.68 -7.71 9.41
N SER A 181 -11.67 -8.14 10.66
CA SER A 181 -10.45 -8.74 11.24
C SER A 181 -10.00 -10.00 10.51
N ASP A 182 -10.91 -10.93 10.25
CA ASP A 182 -10.59 -12.16 9.52
C ASP A 182 -10.12 -11.90 8.08
N PRO A 183 -10.86 -11.18 7.21
CA PRO A 183 -10.41 -10.93 5.84
C PRO A 183 -9.14 -10.08 5.77
N LEU A 184 -8.93 -9.14 6.69
CA LEU A 184 -7.70 -8.33 6.76
C LEU A 184 -6.50 -9.17 7.19
N TYR A 185 -6.66 -10.04 8.18
CA TYR A 185 -5.62 -10.96 8.59
C TYR A 185 -5.19 -11.88 7.44
N VAL A 186 -6.17 -12.49 6.76
CA VAL A 186 -5.92 -13.34 5.60
C VAL A 186 -5.22 -12.57 4.48
N LEU A 187 -5.67 -11.34 4.19
CA LEU A 187 -5.04 -10.48 3.20
C LEU A 187 -3.58 -10.18 3.55
N ALA A 188 -3.30 -9.72 4.77
CA ALA A 188 -1.97 -9.33 5.21
C ALA A 188 -0.98 -10.51 5.15
N VAL A 189 -1.42 -11.70 5.52
CA VAL A 189 -0.63 -12.94 5.46
C VAL A 189 -0.41 -13.39 4.02
N ARG A 190 -1.47 -13.47 3.19
CA ARG A 190 -1.37 -13.94 1.79
C ARG A 190 -0.55 -13.01 0.90
N THR A 191 -0.63 -11.71 1.12
CA THR A 191 0.15 -10.71 0.39
C THR A 191 1.60 -10.60 0.88
N GLY A 192 1.94 -11.28 1.99
CA GLY A 192 3.26 -11.21 2.59
C GLY A 192 3.56 -9.88 3.27
N PHE A 193 2.54 -9.06 3.59
CA PHE A 193 2.73 -7.84 4.38
C PHE A 193 2.83 -8.10 5.87
N TYR A 194 2.48 -9.30 6.33
CA TYR A 194 2.55 -9.68 7.73
C TYR A 194 2.92 -11.16 7.87
N ASP A 195 3.69 -11.48 8.91
CA ASP A 195 3.72 -12.82 9.47
C ASP A 195 3.77 -12.78 11.00
N HIS A 196 3.42 -13.89 11.64
CA HIS A 196 3.33 -13.99 13.09
C HIS A 196 4.68 -13.77 13.81
N ALA A 197 5.80 -14.16 13.20
CA ALA A 197 7.11 -14.09 13.83
C ALA A 197 7.72 -12.68 13.78
N HIS A 198 7.47 -11.93 12.70
CA HIS A 198 8.10 -10.63 12.45
C HIS A 198 7.13 -9.45 12.55
N GLY A 199 5.84 -9.70 12.54
CA GLY A 199 4.83 -8.65 12.45
C GLY A 199 4.72 -8.07 11.04
N PRO A 200 4.34 -6.79 10.90
CA PRO A 200 4.17 -6.15 9.60
C PRO A 200 5.50 -5.77 8.94
N TYR A 201 5.64 -6.12 7.67
CA TYR A 201 6.77 -5.78 6.81
C TYR A 201 6.60 -4.37 6.22
N THR A 202 7.03 -3.35 6.96
CA THR A 202 6.87 -1.94 6.54
C THR A 202 7.65 -1.58 5.27
N ASP A 203 8.75 -2.28 4.99
CA ASP A 203 9.49 -2.19 3.73
C ASP A 203 8.67 -2.66 2.53
N ARG A 204 7.94 -3.77 2.69
CA ARG A 204 7.03 -4.29 1.65
C ARG A 204 5.83 -3.39 1.47
N LEU A 205 5.28 -2.84 2.55
CA LEU A 205 4.22 -1.83 2.48
C LEU A 205 4.72 -0.57 1.76
N TYR A 206 5.91 -0.06 2.08
CA TYR A 206 6.51 1.07 1.37
C TYR A 206 6.68 0.77 -0.12
N THR A 207 7.14 -0.44 -0.45
CA THR A 207 7.27 -0.89 -1.84
C THR A 207 5.93 -0.95 -2.58
N GLN A 208 4.84 -1.28 -1.88
CA GLN A 208 3.51 -1.38 -2.46
C GLN A 208 2.83 -0.01 -2.66
N PHE A 209 3.02 0.91 -1.72
CA PHE A 209 2.21 2.14 -1.61
C PHE A 209 3.02 3.43 -1.79
N GLY A 210 4.35 3.38 -1.63
CA GLY A 210 5.25 4.50 -1.84
C GLY A 210 5.22 5.58 -0.77
N SER A 211 4.49 5.40 0.34
CA SER A 211 4.43 6.40 1.41
C SER A 211 5.67 6.35 2.31
N PRO A 212 6.50 7.41 2.37
CA PRO A 212 7.70 7.42 3.20
C PRO A 212 7.42 7.35 4.70
N ASN A 213 6.20 7.69 5.14
CA ASN A 213 5.79 7.57 6.54
C ASN A 213 5.89 6.14 7.04
N LEU A 214 5.65 5.15 6.17
CA LEU A 214 5.75 3.72 6.50
C LEU A 214 7.15 3.32 7.01
N LEU A 215 8.20 4.04 6.59
CA LEU A 215 9.58 3.80 7.03
C LEU A 215 9.99 4.66 8.23
N SER A 216 9.10 5.51 8.72
CA SER A 216 9.38 6.47 9.77
C SER A 216 9.61 5.82 11.14
N GLU A 217 10.29 6.56 12.02
CA GLU A 217 10.38 6.19 13.43
C GLU A 217 9.01 6.15 14.10
N ALA A 218 8.11 7.06 13.73
CA ALA A 218 6.77 7.14 14.30
C ALA A 218 5.96 5.86 14.04
N THR A 219 5.97 5.35 12.82
CA THR A 219 5.30 4.08 12.47
C THR A 219 5.90 2.90 13.23
N ARG A 220 7.23 2.84 13.37
CA ARG A 220 7.91 1.79 14.14
C ARG A 220 7.55 1.82 15.64
N GLN A 221 7.47 3.02 16.21
CA GLN A 221 7.01 3.21 17.59
C GLN A 221 5.53 2.84 17.77
N CYS A 222 4.68 3.17 16.79
CA CYS A 222 3.27 2.77 16.79
C CYS A 222 3.13 1.25 16.80
N ILE A 223 3.81 0.55 15.88
CA ILE A 223 3.80 -0.92 15.80
C ILE A 223 4.22 -1.52 17.14
N THR A 224 5.34 -1.05 17.71
CA THR A 224 5.84 -1.53 19.01
C THR A 224 4.80 -1.35 20.12
N ARG A 225 4.16 -0.18 20.19
CA ARG A 225 3.12 0.12 21.18
C ARG A 225 1.89 -0.78 21.02
N VAL A 226 1.41 -0.97 19.80
CA VAL A 226 0.21 -1.79 19.53
C VAL A 226 0.48 -3.26 19.81
N SER A 227 1.66 -3.79 19.44
CA SER A 227 2.07 -5.16 19.74
C SER A 227 2.23 -5.45 21.24
N GLN A 228 2.37 -4.42 22.09
CA GLN A 228 2.35 -4.59 23.55
C GLN A 228 0.92 -4.64 24.11
N GLN A 229 -0.06 -4.08 23.41
CA GLN A 229 -1.45 -4.01 23.85
C GLN A 229 -2.28 -5.20 23.38
N TYR A 230 -1.96 -5.75 22.22
CA TYR A 230 -2.68 -6.86 21.60
C TYR A 230 -1.71 -8.01 21.33
N SER A 231 -2.12 -9.24 21.61
CA SER A 231 -1.26 -10.42 21.51
C SER A 231 -1.89 -11.59 20.74
N THR A 232 -3.09 -11.42 20.21
CA THR A 232 -3.84 -12.49 19.55
C THR A 232 -4.32 -12.04 18.17
N GLU A 233 -4.01 -12.84 17.16
CA GLU A 233 -4.59 -12.72 15.82
C GLU A 233 -6.06 -13.20 15.82
N PRO A 234 -6.93 -12.60 14.98
CA PRO A 234 -6.64 -11.58 13.97
C PRO A 234 -6.58 -10.14 14.51
N ILE A 235 -7.03 -9.91 15.76
CA ILE A 235 -7.23 -8.58 16.35
C ILE A 235 -5.93 -7.75 16.33
N LEU A 236 -4.79 -8.36 16.67
CA LEU A 236 -3.49 -7.68 16.64
C LEU A 236 -3.21 -7.07 15.25
N VAL A 237 -3.42 -7.82 14.17
CA VAL A 237 -3.17 -7.35 12.80
C VAL A 237 -4.12 -6.21 12.44
N THR A 238 -5.40 -6.34 12.76
CA THR A 238 -6.38 -5.28 12.54
C THR A 238 -5.96 -3.98 13.22
N GLN A 239 -5.55 -4.06 14.49
CA GLN A 239 -5.13 -2.89 15.26
C GLN A 239 -3.84 -2.27 14.73
N LEU A 240 -2.88 -3.08 14.29
CA LEU A 240 -1.66 -2.60 13.65
C LEU A 240 -1.97 -1.82 12.38
N PHE A 241 -2.84 -2.36 11.52
CA PHE A 241 -3.21 -1.72 10.27
C PHE A 241 -3.96 -0.42 10.51
N PHE A 242 -5.00 -0.45 11.35
CA PHE A 242 -5.85 0.71 11.65
C PHE A 242 -5.08 1.84 12.32
N GLN A 243 -4.26 1.54 13.32
CA GLN A 243 -3.62 2.58 14.14
C GLN A 243 -2.30 3.09 13.56
N CYS A 244 -1.61 2.29 12.74
CA CYS A 244 -0.22 2.60 12.38
C CYS A 244 0.04 2.83 10.90
N VAL A 245 -0.80 2.31 9.99
CA VAL A 245 -0.49 2.36 8.54
C VAL A 245 -1.69 2.70 7.64
N GLU A 246 -2.93 2.71 8.14
CA GLU A 246 -4.12 2.89 7.29
C GLU A 246 -4.11 4.19 6.48
N GLU A 247 -3.67 5.30 7.09
CA GLU A 247 -3.55 6.60 6.41
C GLU A 247 -2.62 6.55 5.19
N ASP A 248 -1.65 5.63 5.19
CA ASP A 248 -0.64 5.48 4.15
C ASP A 248 -0.99 4.43 3.08
N ILE A 249 -1.87 3.47 3.39
CA ILE A 249 -2.15 2.32 2.52
C ILE A 249 -3.60 2.25 2.02
N SER A 250 -4.53 2.96 2.66
CA SER A 250 -5.95 3.07 2.27
C SER A 250 -6.65 1.72 2.08
N THR A 251 -6.54 0.83 3.08
CA THR A 251 -7.20 -0.49 3.08
C THR A 251 -8.71 -0.36 2.94
N GLU A 252 -9.33 0.65 3.57
CA GLU A 252 -10.77 0.88 3.49
C GLU A 252 -11.24 1.06 2.05
N ALA A 253 -10.51 1.83 1.26
CA ALA A 253 -10.82 2.05 -0.15
C ALA A 253 -10.73 0.73 -0.95
N LEU A 254 -9.74 -0.11 -0.67
CA LEU A 254 -9.59 -1.41 -1.33
C LEU A 254 -10.74 -2.36 -0.97
N PHE A 255 -11.15 -2.42 0.30
CA PHE A 255 -12.29 -3.23 0.76
C PHE A 255 -13.59 -2.76 0.12
N THR A 256 -13.82 -1.45 0.13
CA THR A 256 -15.03 -0.84 -0.43
C THR A 256 -15.16 -1.13 -1.93
N GLU A 257 -14.08 -0.91 -2.70
CA GLU A 257 -14.07 -1.18 -4.14
C GLU A 257 -14.26 -2.67 -4.45
N THR A 258 -13.57 -3.54 -3.72
CA THR A 258 -13.68 -4.99 -3.93
C THR A 258 -15.09 -5.48 -3.65
N ALA A 259 -15.71 -5.01 -2.56
CA ALA A 259 -17.07 -5.34 -2.21
C ALA A 259 -18.07 -4.89 -3.29
N ARG A 260 -17.93 -3.66 -3.81
CA ARG A 260 -18.75 -3.16 -4.94
C ARG A 260 -18.63 -4.05 -6.16
N GLN A 261 -17.43 -4.49 -6.50
CA GLN A 261 -17.23 -5.41 -7.64
C GLN A 261 -17.86 -6.79 -7.42
N ILE A 262 -17.81 -7.33 -6.19
CA ILE A 262 -18.47 -8.60 -5.87
C ILE A 262 -19.97 -8.49 -6.04
N LEU A 263 -20.60 -7.41 -5.55
CA LEU A 263 -22.06 -7.22 -5.65
C LEU A 263 -22.52 -6.96 -7.08
N ALA A 264 -21.71 -6.24 -7.87
CA ALA A 264 -21.99 -5.97 -9.28
C ALA A 264 -21.80 -7.20 -10.20
N ALA A 265 -21.11 -8.25 -9.73
CA ALA A 265 -20.88 -9.45 -10.53
C ALA A 265 -22.16 -10.27 -10.74
N THR A 266 -22.43 -10.68 -11.98
CA THR A 266 -23.62 -11.49 -12.34
C THR A 266 -23.67 -12.82 -11.58
N ASN A 267 -22.50 -13.40 -11.26
CA ASN A 267 -22.37 -14.65 -10.52
C ASN A 267 -22.00 -14.41 -9.05
N SER A 268 -22.39 -13.27 -8.48
CA SER A 268 -22.10 -12.98 -7.07
C SER A 268 -22.73 -14.03 -6.17
N TYR A 269 -21.93 -14.62 -5.28
CA TYR A 269 -22.43 -15.55 -4.27
C TYR A 269 -23.37 -14.85 -3.27
N CYS A 270 -23.36 -13.52 -3.22
CA CYS A 270 -24.25 -12.74 -2.37
C CYS A 270 -25.63 -12.45 -2.96
N ASN A 271 -25.79 -12.55 -4.28
CA ASN A 271 -27.07 -12.36 -4.93
C ASN A 271 -27.93 -13.64 -4.93
N VAL A 272 -27.35 -14.79 -4.51
CA VAL A 272 -28.01 -16.12 -4.59
C VAL A 272 -28.74 -16.49 -3.28
N CYS A 273 -28.41 -15.84 -2.16
CA CYS A 273 -28.87 -16.24 -0.83
C CYS A 273 -29.86 -15.28 -0.16
N GLU A 274 -30.45 -14.32 -0.87
CA GLU A 274 -31.56 -13.56 -0.28
C GLU A 274 -32.77 -14.50 -0.10
N PRO A 275 -33.24 -14.75 1.13
CA PRO A 275 -34.50 -15.47 1.30
C PRO A 275 -35.57 -14.64 0.64
N VAL A 276 -36.28 -15.23 -0.32
CA VAL A 276 -37.48 -14.65 -0.94
C VAL A 276 -38.39 -14.22 0.22
N SER A 277 -38.53 -12.91 0.42
CA SER A 277 -39.49 -12.37 1.38
C SER A 277 -40.83 -13.07 1.16
N PRO A 278 -41.47 -13.61 2.21
CA PRO A 278 -42.77 -14.24 2.04
C PRO A 278 -43.71 -13.21 1.43
N VAL A 279 -44.28 -13.54 0.27
CA VAL A 279 -45.33 -12.75 -0.36
C VAL A 279 -46.48 -12.72 0.63
N THR A 280 -46.59 -11.64 1.40
CA THR A 280 -47.78 -11.34 2.17
C THR A 280 -48.86 -10.96 1.16
N SER A 281 -49.64 -11.95 0.75
CA SER A 281 -50.90 -11.72 0.04
C SER A 281 -51.87 -11.03 1.00
N THR A 282 -51.78 -9.71 1.10
CA THR A 282 -52.76 -8.90 1.81
C THR A 282 -53.98 -8.75 0.92
N THR A 283 -54.99 -9.60 1.14
CA THR A 283 -56.35 -9.36 0.66
C THR A 283 -56.91 -8.18 1.44
N GLU A 284 -57.01 -7.02 0.78
CA GLU A 284 -57.73 -5.86 1.32
C GLU A 284 -59.22 -6.18 1.45
N MET A 285 -59.73 -6.19 2.69
CA MET A 285 -61.14 -5.93 2.97
C MET A 285 -61.28 -4.49 3.47
N MET A 286 -61.84 -3.65 2.62
CA MET A 286 -62.32 -2.31 2.96
C MET A 286 -63.36 -2.41 4.08
N THR A 287 -63.11 -1.74 5.21
CA THR A 287 -64.18 -1.38 6.17
C THR A 287 -64.10 0.11 6.46
N THR A 288 -65.11 0.83 5.99
CA THR A 288 -65.32 2.26 6.20
C THR A 288 -65.79 2.49 7.63
N THR A 289 -65.19 3.42 8.37
CA THR A 289 -65.79 3.93 9.62
C THR A 289 -65.58 5.44 9.71
N THR A 290 -66.70 6.14 9.64
CA THR A 290 -66.89 7.57 9.87
C THR A 290 -66.81 7.86 11.37
N SER A 291 -66.14 8.94 11.79
CA SER A 291 -66.41 9.58 13.09
C SER A 291 -66.00 11.05 13.10
N ALA A 292 -66.81 11.80 13.84
CA ALA A 292 -67.05 13.23 13.70
C ALA A 292 -66.17 14.10 14.61
N THR A 293 -66.04 15.35 14.17
CA THR A 293 -65.40 16.50 14.81
C THR A 293 -66.12 16.93 16.09
N VAL A 294 -65.36 17.21 17.15
CA VAL A 294 -65.78 18.10 18.25
C VAL A 294 -64.69 19.14 18.50
N THR A 295 -65.09 20.41 18.41
CA THR A 295 -64.28 21.61 18.57
C THR A 295 -64.28 22.06 20.03
N SER A 296 -63.14 22.54 20.54
CA SER A 296 -63.11 23.51 21.64
C SER A 296 -61.97 24.52 21.44
N THR A 297 -62.36 25.79 21.48
CA THR A 297 -61.61 27.02 21.22
C THR A 297 -61.17 27.72 22.51
N THR A 298 -59.95 28.26 22.52
CA THR A 298 -59.47 29.53 23.16
C THR A 298 -57.93 29.42 23.28
N GLY A 299 -57.05 30.39 23.03
CA GLY A 299 -57.04 31.77 22.57
C GLY A 299 -55.55 32.20 22.63
N MET A 300 -55.03 32.88 21.60
CA MET A 300 -53.67 33.47 21.53
C MET A 300 -53.77 34.99 21.84
N PRO A 301 -52.71 35.83 21.81
CA PRO A 301 -51.26 35.59 21.83
C PRO A 301 -50.42 36.60 22.70
N SER A 302 -49.12 36.35 22.85
CA SER A 302 -48.01 37.20 22.30
C SER A 302 -46.72 37.30 23.13
N THR A 303 -45.59 37.05 22.43
CA THR A 303 -44.21 37.58 22.56
C THR A 303 -43.44 37.38 23.88
N THR A 304 -42.24 36.79 23.88
CA THR A 304 -41.01 37.41 23.35
C THR A 304 -39.92 36.35 23.11
N THR A 305 -39.26 36.38 21.95
CA THR A 305 -38.08 35.56 21.62
C THR A 305 -36.85 36.46 21.54
N THR A 306 -35.81 36.14 22.29
CA THR A 306 -34.49 36.80 22.21
C THR A 306 -33.52 35.87 21.51
N THR A 307 -33.11 36.24 20.30
CA THR A 307 -32.03 35.61 19.54
C THR A 307 -30.75 36.41 19.74
N VAL A 308 -29.69 35.78 20.23
CA VAL A 308 -28.36 36.37 20.35
C VAL A 308 -27.54 35.96 19.12
N THR A 309 -27.21 36.92 18.28
CA THR A 309 -26.26 36.79 17.16
C THR A 309 -24.99 37.57 17.52
N SER A 310 -23.84 36.91 17.49
CA SER A 310 -22.53 37.55 17.71
C SER A 310 -21.89 37.86 16.36
N THR A 311 -21.62 39.14 16.12
CA THR A 311 -20.90 39.66 14.95
C THR A 311 -19.55 40.20 15.45
N THR A 312 -18.44 39.69 14.92
CA THR A 312 -17.10 40.26 15.15
C THR A 312 -16.74 41.23 14.02
N THR A 313 -16.45 42.46 14.41
CA THR A 313 -16.09 43.58 13.52
C THR A 313 -14.58 43.74 13.46
N THR A 314 -14.07 43.88 12.23
CA THR A 314 -12.69 44.23 11.88
C THR A 314 -12.47 45.73 12.02
N THR A 315 -11.35 46.15 12.61
CA THR A 315 -10.90 47.55 12.60
C THR A 315 -9.46 47.63 12.11
N ALA A 316 -9.25 48.41 11.05
CA ALA A 316 -7.95 48.79 10.50
C ALA A 316 -7.72 50.30 10.71
N THR A 317 -6.47 50.71 10.92
CA THR A 317 -5.98 52.11 10.84
C THR A 317 -4.44 52.11 10.68
N PRO A 318 -3.76 53.20 10.26
CA PRO A 318 -2.92 53.17 9.07
C PRO A 318 -1.43 53.54 9.26
N ILE A 319 -0.63 53.09 8.29
CA ILE A 319 0.59 53.62 7.62
C ILE A 319 1.49 54.64 8.37
N THR A 320 2.80 54.32 8.48
CA THR A 320 3.89 55.26 8.12
C THR A 320 5.14 54.51 7.67
N THR A 321 5.73 55.00 6.57
CA THR A 321 6.93 54.54 5.86
C THR A 321 8.22 55.09 6.49
N THR A 322 9.32 54.35 6.49
CA THR A 322 10.67 54.95 6.42
C THR A 322 11.70 53.98 5.85
N THR A 323 12.38 54.46 4.82
CA THR A 323 13.50 53.84 4.10
C THR A 323 14.81 54.19 4.82
N THR A 324 15.70 53.24 5.08
CA THR A 324 17.15 53.58 5.21
C THR A 324 18.04 52.38 4.87
N THR A 325 18.92 52.64 3.91
CA THR A 325 20.03 51.85 3.40
C THR A 325 21.20 51.84 4.39
N ALA A 326 21.80 50.68 4.68
CA ALA A 326 23.23 50.56 5.00
C ALA A 326 23.69 49.09 5.07
N MET A 327 24.72 48.75 4.29
CA MET A 327 25.64 47.63 4.55
C MET A 327 26.36 47.84 5.90
N PRO A 328 26.80 46.77 6.58
CA PRO A 328 28.25 46.54 6.59
C PRO A 328 28.68 45.06 6.53
N THR A 329 29.76 44.87 5.77
CA THR A 329 31.01 44.15 6.12
C THR A 329 30.96 42.79 6.82
N THR A 330 31.40 41.81 6.04
CA THR A 330 32.11 40.57 6.39
C THR A 330 32.81 40.55 7.76
N THR A 331 32.51 39.51 8.55
CA THR A 331 33.46 38.93 9.51
C THR A 331 33.38 37.41 9.39
N THR A 332 34.45 36.82 8.87
CA THR A 332 34.64 35.38 8.74
C THR A 332 35.15 34.84 10.07
N THR A 333 34.29 34.14 10.81
CA THR A 333 34.72 33.40 12.01
C THR A 333 34.86 31.93 11.63
N THR A 334 36.10 31.49 11.50
CA THR A 334 36.47 30.08 11.31
C THR A 334 36.14 29.31 12.58
N VAL A 335 35.04 28.53 12.55
CA VAL A 335 34.72 27.54 13.58
C VAL A 335 35.24 26.20 13.08
N THR A 336 36.29 25.70 13.73
CA THR A 336 36.78 24.33 13.57
C THR A 336 35.76 23.36 14.20
N PRO A 337 35.16 22.43 13.45
CA PRO A 337 34.36 21.38 14.05
C PRO A 337 35.26 20.24 14.50
N THR A 338 35.27 20.01 15.82
CA THR A 338 35.80 18.82 16.48
C THR A 338 35.10 17.58 15.91
N THR A 339 35.89 16.64 15.40
CA THR A 339 35.44 15.39 14.81
C THR A 339 35.00 14.43 15.92
N THR A 340 33.70 14.31 16.14
CA THR A 340 33.14 13.23 16.97
C THR A 340 32.74 12.10 16.03
N THR A 341 33.54 11.04 16.01
CA THR A 341 33.30 9.83 15.23
C THR A 341 32.15 9.04 15.83
N THR A 342 30.92 9.32 15.41
CA THR A 342 29.77 8.48 15.74
C THR A 342 29.60 7.46 14.62
N THR A 343 30.06 6.24 14.88
CA THR A 343 29.88 5.10 14.00
C THR A 343 28.41 4.69 13.98
N THR A 344 27.61 5.22 13.06
CA THR A 344 26.26 4.70 12.78
C THR A 344 26.42 3.42 11.96
N LYS A 345 26.43 2.28 12.65
CA LYS A 345 26.22 0.97 12.02
C LYS A 345 24.78 0.92 11.49
N SER A 346 24.63 0.67 10.19
CA SER A 346 23.38 0.17 9.61
C SER A 346 22.97 -1.12 10.33
N PRO A 347 21.77 -1.23 10.92
CA PRO A 347 21.47 -2.33 11.82
C PRO A 347 20.55 -3.36 11.18
N TYR A 348 20.84 -3.90 9.99
CA TYR A 348 20.20 -5.16 9.56
C TYR A 348 21.14 -6.01 8.70
N PRO A 349 21.80 -7.03 9.26
CA PRO A 349 22.26 -8.16 8.47
C PRO A 349 21.04 -8.97 8.03
N TYR A 350 20.86 -9.15 6.72
CA TYR A 350 19.93 -10.15 6.19
C TYR A 350 20.35 -11.53 6.71
N PRO A 351 19.43 -12.36 7.25
CA PRO A 351 19.72 -13.77 7.43
C PRO A 351 19.83 -14.39 6.04
N SER A 352 21.00 -14.94 5.75
CA SER A 352 21.19 -15.89 4.65
C SER A 352 20.28 -17.09 4.92
N MET A 353 19.33 -17.34 4.03
CA MET A 353 18.73 -18.67 3.86
C MET A 353 19.60 -19.51 2.95
#